data_AF-A0A843H876-F1
#
_entry.id   AF-A0A843H876-F1
#
_cell.length_a   1.000
_cell.length_b   1.000
_cell.length_c   1.000
_cell.angle_alpha   90.00
_cell.angle_beta   90.00
_cell.angle_gamma   90.00
#
_symmetry.space_group_name_H-M   'P 1'
#
loop_
_entity.id
_entity.type
_entity.pdbx_description
1 polymer ?
#
loop_
_entity_poly.entity_id
_entity_poly.type
_entity_poly.pdbx_seq_one_letter_code
_entity_poly.pdbx_strand_id
1 'polypeptide(L)'
;IYKVNDVTLTEEELKMENEYAFESISKRQNTELVMDCMICESRDKFKETIRDLYGKNIMFAYSRKLKPNDVYCIIIGEHCWNKEKYFTRYDFECDNCGLKFHSYVNMPITLSDWELKWDLLSQTEQYKNKKFCCNQCKNRWLANEKCKIAQISDGQNVWVNRGDYKSKDVVGYIYKITKKSTGEFYIGQTMYEPMFRWAQHLATDRFDIKGILDYQYETIEIVYQGDNILDREKYWIQKYYKENPKLSLNIMQTANLIDDRQLKIE
;
A
#
# COMPACT_ATOMS: atom_id res chain seq x y z
N ILE A 1 -43.31 15.43 -17.03
CA ILE A 1 -43.16 14.60 -18.26
C ILE A 1 -41.85 15.02 -18.91
N TYR A 2 -40.74 14.37 -18.58
CA TYR A 2 -39.47 14.57 -19.27
C TYR A 2 -39.23 13.39 -20.21
N LYS A 3 -38.98 13.70 -21.48
CA LYS A 3 -38.75 12.72 -22.55
C LYS A 3 -37.25 12.38 -22.55
N VAL A 4 -36.90 11.16 -22.18
CA VAL A 4 -35.53 10.65 -22.31
C VAL A 4 -35.36 10.16 -23.74
N ASN A 5 -34.34 10.65 -24.44
CA ASN A 5 -34.02 10.23 -25.80
C ASN A 5 -33.46 8.80 -25.76
N ASP A 6 -34.16 7.88 -26.44
CA ASP A 6 -33.66 6.53 -26.69
C ASP A 6 -32.40 6.62 -27.56
N VAL A 7 -31.28 6.15 -27.02
CA VAL A 7 -30.07 5.89 -27.81
C VAL A 7 -30.04 4.39 -28.05
N THR A 8 -30.26 3.99 -29.30
CA THR A 8 -30.09 2.61 -29.77
C THR A 8 -28.62 2.21 -29.74
N LEU A 9 -28.27 1.28 -28.85
CA LEU A 9 -26.97 0.61 -28.80
C LEU A 9 -26.79 -0.33 -29.99
N THR A 10 -25.56 -0.51 -30.45
CA THR A 10 -25.19 -1.42 -31.54
C THR A 10 -25.13 -2.89 -31.08
N GLU A 11 -25.26 -3.84 -32.00
CA GLU A 11 -25.29 -5.29 -31.68
C GLU A 11 -23.99 -5.80 -31.05
N GLU A 12 -22.84 -5.19 -31.36
CA GLU A 12 -21.54 -5.54 -30.77
C GLU A 12 -21.42 -5.06 -29.32
N GLU A 13 -21.96 -3.87 -29.00
CA GLU A 13 -22.04 -3.34 -27.63
C GLU A 13 -22.97 -4.21 -26.76
N LEU A 14 -24.08 -4.68 -27.32
CA LEU A 14 -25.02 -5.61 -26.68
C LEU A 14 -24.40 -6.99 -26.40
N LYS A 15 -23.54 -7.51 -27.30
CA LYS A 15 -22.85 -8.79 -27.11
C LYS A 15 -21.78 -8.71 -26.03
N MET A 16 -20.96 -7.66 -26.04
CA MET A 16 -19.93 -7.46 -25.01
C MET A 16 -20.53 -7.21 -23.63
N GLU A 17 -21.65 -6.49 -23.52
CA GLU A 17 -22.37 -6.37 -22.25
C GLU A 17 -22.85 -7.73 -21.72
N ASN A 18 -23.38 -8.61 -22.58
CA ASN A 18 -23.91 -9.90 -22.15
C ASN A 18 -22.81 -10.90 -21.70
N GLU A 19 -21.60 -10.85 -22.28
CA GLU A 19 -20.49 -11.74 -21.90
C GLU A 19 -19.82 -11.36 -20.58
N TYR A 20 -19.81 -10.07 -20.21
CA TYR A 20 -19.13 -9.58 -19.00
C TYR A 20 -20.09 -9.14 -17.87
N ALA A 21 -21.39 -8.99 -18.13
CA ALA A 21 -22.38 -8.63 -17.12
C ALA A 21 -23.13 -9.87 -16.60
N PHE A 22 -22.63 -10.45 -15.51
CA PHE A 22 -23.47 -11.26 -14.61
C PHE A 22 -24.40 -10.35 -13.78
N GLU A 23 -25.18 -9.47 -14.40
CA GLU A 23 -26.09 -8.58 -13.65
C GLU A 23 -27.41 -8.32 -14.37
N SER A 24 -28.45 -9.00 -13.88
CA SER A 24 -29.87 -8.59 -13.80
C SER A 24 -30.44 -7.69 -14.90
N ILE A 25 -31.46 -8.22 -15.59
CA ILE A 25 -32.32 -7.56 -16.60
C ILE A 25 -32.90 -6.20 -16.12
N SER A 26 -32.86 -5.89 -14.82
CA SER A 26 -33.20 -4.57 -14.23
C SER A 26 -32.46 -3.36 -14.77
N LYS A 27 -31.40 -3.55 -15.54
CA LYS A 27 -30.61 -2.45 -16.08
C LYS A 27 -31.15 -1.88 -17.40
N ARG A 28 -32.08 -2.56 -18.09
CA ARG A 28 -32.48 -2.20 -19.46
C ARG A 28 -33.75 -1.35 -19.57
N GLN A 29 -34.63 -1.33 -18.58
CA GLN A 29 -35.89 -0.58 -18.61
C GLN A 29 -36.25 -0.10 -17.20
N ASN A 30 -36.21 1.22 -16.97
CA ASN A 30 -36.65 1.82 -15.71
C ASN A 30 -38.02 2.47 -15.89
N THR A 31 -39.03 1.93 -15.22
CA THR A 31 -40.33 2.60 -15.04
C THR A 31 -40.27 3.40 -13.74
N GLU A 32 -40.55 4.71 -13.78
CA GLU A 32 -40.64 5.57 -12.58
C GLU A 32 -41.91 5.25 -11.78
N LEU A 33 -41.78 5.04 -10.46
CA LEU A 33 -42.90 4.67 -9.58
C LEU A 33 -43.11 5.76 -8.53
N VAL A 34 -44.38 6.13 -8.28
CA VAL A 34 -44.83 7.07 -7.24
C VAL A 34 -44.93 6.38 -5.88
N MET A 35 -44.66 7.13 -4.81
CA MET A 35 -44.35 6.66 -3.45
C MET A 35 -45.48 5.87 -2.79
N ASP A 36 -45.18 4.64 -2.34
CA ASP A 36 -46.04 3.91 -1.41
C ASP A 36 -45.18 3.07 -0.45
N CYS A 37 -45.46 3.17 0.85
CA CYS A 37 -44.85 2.33 1.88
C CYS A 37 -45.72 1.09 2.06
N MET A 38 -45.18 -0.09 1.75
CA MET A 38 -45.92 -1.33 1.84
C MET A 38 -45.34 -2.26 2.89
N ILE A 39 -46.20 -2.69 3.83
CA ILE A 39 -45.87 -3.77 4.75
C ILE A 39 -46.18 -5.07 4.03
N CYS A 40 -45.16 -5.91 3.85
CA CYS A 40 -45.30 -7.22 3.23
C CYS A 40 -44.73 -8.29 4.14
N GLU A 41 -45.36 -9.46 4.14
CA GLU A 41 -44.92 -10.62 4.93
C GLU A 41 -43.57 -11.18 4.44
N SER A 42 -43.22 -10.94 3.17
CA SER A 42 -41.96 -11.39 2.60
C SER A 42 -41.49 -10.51 1.43
N ARG A 43 -40.19 -10.59 1.16
CA ARG A 43 -39.54 -9.94 0.01
C ARG A 43 -40.16 -10.35 -1.32
N ASP A 44 -40.49 -11.63 -1.47
CA ASP A 44 -40.99 -12.13 -2.75
C ASP A 44 -42.43 -11.64 -2.98
N LYS A 45 -43.23 -11.54 -1.90
CA LYS A 45 -44.55 -10.89 -1.94
C LYS A 45 -44.46 -9.41 -2.30
N PHE A 46 -43.51 -8.69 -1.71
CA PHE A 46 -43.24 -7.29 -2.07
C PHE A 46 -42.91 -7.13 -3.58
N LYS A 47 -42.03 -7.98 -4.11
CA LYS A 47 -41.64 -7.94 -5.53
C LYS A 47 -42.81 -8.24 -6.47
N GLU A 48 -43.66 -9.19 -6.12
CA GLU A 48 -44.90 -9.47 -6.86
C GLU A 48 -45.81 -8.24 -6.87
N THR A 49 -46.09 -7.66 -5.70
CA THR A 49 -47.02 -6.53 -5.60
C THR A 49 -46.53 -5.30 -6.35
N ILE A 50 -45.23 -5.01 -6.32
CA ILE A 50 -44.67 -3.90 -7.12
C ILE A 50 -44.77 -4.18 -8.63
N ARG A 51 -44.54 -5.42 -9.09
CA ARG A 51 -44.73 -5.78 -10.50
C ARG A 51 -46.19 -5.68 -10.94
N ASP A 52 -47.12 -6.03 -10.06
CA ASP A 52 -48.55 -5.93 -10.34
C ASP A 52 -48.99 -4.47 -10.43
N LEU A 53 -48.52 -3.62 -9.51
CA LEU A 53 -48.90 -2.21 -9.45
C LEU A 53 -48.31 -1.37 -10.58
N TYR A 54 -47.06 -1.66 -10.96
CA TYR A 54 -46.31 -0.75 -11.80
C TYR A 54 -45.75 -1.37 -13.09
N GLY A 55 -46.00 -2.66 -13.31
CA GLY A 55 -45.66 -3.36 -14.55
C GLY A 55 -44.71 -4.54 -14.35
N LYS A 56 -44.97 -5.62 -15.09
CA LYS A 56 -44.26 -6.90 -14.96
C LYS A 56 -42.77 -6.84 -15.34
N ASN A 57 -42.35 -5.80 -16.07
CA ASN A 57 -40.96 -5.60 -16.48
C ASN A 57 -40.08 -4.98 -15.38
N ILE A 58 -40.62 -4.72 -14.19
CA ILE A 58 -39.85 -4.21 -13.06
C ILE A 58 -38.99 -5.32 -12.47
N MET A 59 -37.73 -4.97 -12.30
CA MET A 59 -36.68 -5.88 -11.88
C MET A 59 -35.94 -5.25 -10.70
N PHE A 60 -35.54 -6.08 -9.75
CA PHE A 60 -35.05 -5.65 -8.46
C PHE A 60 -33.56 -5.95 -8.32
N ALA A 61 -32.80 -5.00 -7.76
CA ALA A 61 -31.41 -5.24 -7.42
C ALA A 61 -31.27 -6.37 -6.38
N TYR A 62 -30.12 -7.06 -6.40
CA TYR A 62 -29.77 -8.02 -5.36
C TYR A 62 -29.49 -7.29 -4.05
N SER A 63 -30.43 -7.33 -3.12
CA SER A 63 -30.24 -6.86 -1.75
C SER A 63 -29.82 -8.01 -0.83
N ARG A 64 -29.20 -7.66 0.32
CA ARG A 64 -28.96 -8.60 1.42
C ARG A 64 -30.29 -9.26 1.82
N LYS A 65 -30.27 -10.56 2.18
CA LYS A 65 -31.47 -11.24 2.69
C LYS A 65 -31.91 -10.57 3.99
N LEU A 66 -33.04 -9.86 3.94
CA LEU A 66 -33.68 -9.21 5.08
C LEU A 66 -34.56 -10.22 5.84
N LYS A 67 -34.80 -9.96 7.13
CA LYS A 67 -35.61 -10.81 8.02
C LYS A 67 -37.11 -10.58 7.78
N PRO A 68 -37.98 -11.55 8.15
CA PRO A 68 -39.43 -11.32 8.16
C PRO A 68 -39.78 -10.08 9.01
N ASN A 69 -40.72 -9.26 8.54
CA ASN A 69 -41.13 -7.95 9.10
C ASN A 69 -40.16 -6.77 8.91
N ASP A 70 -39.09 -6.91 8.13
CA ASP A 70 -38.26 -5.76 7.76
C ASP A 70 -39.02 -4.82 6.79
N VAL A 71 -38.85 -3.50 6.96
CA VAL A 71 -39.50 -2.49 6.13
C VAL A 71 -38.75 -2.35 4.80
N TYR A 72 -39.47 -2.51 3.69
CA TYR A 72 -38.96 -2.28 2.34
C TYR A 72 -39.27 -0.84 1.93
N CYS A 73 -38.24 -0.01 1.72
CA CYS A 73 -38.42 1.36 1.21
C CYS A 73 -37.94 1.47 -0.26
N ILE A 74 -38.76 2.11 -1.10
CA ILE A 74 -38.36 2.59 -2.42
C ILE A 74 -37.90 4.05 -2.24
N ILE A 75 -36.66 4.36 -2.62
CA ILE A 75 -36.17 5.73 -2.61
C ILE A 75 -36.57 6.37 -3.94
N ILE A 76 -37.53 7.30 -3.87
CA ILE A 76 -37.88 8.18 -4.99
C ILE A 76 -36.97 9.39 -4.95
N GLY A 77 -36.51 9.80 -6.12
CA GLY A 77 -35.55 10.86 -6.28
C GLY A 77 -35.90 12.17 -5.54
N GLU A 78 -37.15 12.64 -5.55
CA GLU A 78 -37.50 13.96 -5.00
C GLU A 78 -37.18 14.14 -3.50
N HIS A 79 -37.19 13.05 -2.74
CA HIS A 79 -36.92 13.03 -1.29
C HIS A 79 -35.59 12.36 -0.91
N CYS A 80 -34.71 12.07 -1.88
CA CYS A 80 -33.42 11.51 -1.54
C CYS A 80 -32.55 12.55 -0.80
N TRP A 81 -32.12 12.22 0.41
CA TRP A 81 -31.25 13.07 1.23
C TRP A 81 -29.93 13.41 0.51
N ASN A 82 -29.46 12.50 -0.33
CA ASN A 82 -28.24 12.67 -1.11
C ASN A 82 -28.57 12.69 -2.61
N LYS A 83 -29.09 13.83 -3.08
CA LYS A 83 -29.43 14.04 -4.50
C LYS A 83 -28.26 13.79 -5.43
N GLU A 84 -27.06 14.22 -5.05
CA GLU A 84 -25.85 13.99 -5.83
C GLU A 84 -25.59 12.51 -6.06
N LYS A 85 -25.68 11.67 -5.03
CA LYS A 85 -25.44 10.23 -5.14
C LYS A 85 -26.42 9.50 -6.07
N TYR A 86 -27.69 9.92 -6.11
CA TYR A 86 -28.76 9.17 -6.79
C TYR A 86 -29.18 9.78 -8.13
N PHE A 87 -28.86 11.05 -8.39
CA PHE A 87 -29.21 11.72 -9.65
C PHE A 87 -28.00 12.13 -10.49
N THR A 88 -26.78 12.08 -9.96
CA THR A 88 -25.61 12.34 -10.77
C THR A 88 -25.33 11.12 -11.62
N ARG A 89 -25.49 11.28 -12.94
CA ARG A 89 -25.03 10.29 -13.89
C ARG A 89 -23.51 10.36 -13.95
N TYR A 90 -22.85 9.25 -13.64
CA TYR A 90 -21.43 9.09 -13.85
C TYR A 90 -21.19 8.51 -15.23
N ASP A 91 -20.60 9.33 -16.08
CA ASP A 91 -20.08 8.94 -17.38
C ASP A 91 -18.56 8.83 -17.27
N PHE A 92 -18.01 7.62 -17.39
CA PHE A 92 -16.56 7.41 -17.35
C PHE A 92 -16.12 6.21 -18.19
N GLU A 93 -14.87 6.25 -18.63
CA GLU A 93 -14.21 5.14 -19.28
C GLU A 93 -13.21 4.50 -18.31
N CYS A 94 -13.17 3.17 -18.25
CA CYS A 94 -12.23 2.46 -17.39
C CYS A 94 -10.81 2.54 -17.96
N ASP A 95 -9.86 3.11 -17.22
CA ASP A 95 -8.46 3.26 -17.63
C ASP A 95 -7.70 1.93 -17.81
N ASN A 96 -8.28 0.79 -17.39
CA ASN A 96 -7.69 -0.53 -17.58
C ASN A 96 -8.27 -1.29 -18.78
N CYS A 97 -9.60 -1.28 -18.95
CA CYS A 97 -10.28 -2.10 -19.97
C CYS A 97 -10.95 -1.31 -21.09
N GLY A 98 -10.98 0.02 -21.04
CA GLY A 98 -11.59 0.89 -22.06
C GLY A 98 -13.12 0.86 -22.11
N LEU A 99 -13.77 0.09 -21.23
CA LEU A 99 -15.22 0.00 -21.20
C LEU A 99 -15.82 1.32 -20.68
N LYS A 100 -16.81 1.83 -21.41
CA LYS A 100 -17.55 3.05 -21.07
C LYS A 100 -18.74 2.70 -20.17
N PHE A 101 -18.88 3.45 -19.09
CA PHE A 101 -19.93 3.27 -18.09
C PHE A 101 -20.83 4.50 -18.06
N HIS A 102 -22.13 4.22 -18.02
CA HIS A 102 -23.19 5.19 -17.80
C HIS A 102 -24.01 4.70 -16.61
N SER A 103 -23.74 5.21 -15.41
CA SER A 103 -24.41 4.73 -14.19
C SER A 103 -24.74 5.84 -13.22
N TYR A 104 -25.91 5.73 -12.57
CA TYR A 104 -26.33 6.58 -11.46
C TYR A 104 -25.95 6.01 -10.09
N VAL A 105 -25.41 4.79 -10.05
CA VAL A 105 -25.22 4.04 -8.78
C VAL A 105 -23.77 3.62 -8.59
N ASN A 106 -23.07 3.34 -9.69
CA ASN A 106 -21.68 2.89 -9.66
C ASN A 106 -20.75 4.08 -9.87
N MET A 107 -20.20 4.59 -8.77
CA MET A 107 -19.11 5.56 -8.84
C MET A 107 -17.83 4.89 -9.38
N PRO A 108 -17.01 5.61 -10.15
CA PRO A 108 -15.71 5.11 -10.57
C PRO A 108 -14.85 4.83 -9.34
N ILE A 109 -14.17 3.68 -9.34
CA ILE A 109 -13.14 3.41 -8.34
C ILE A 109 -11.91 4.23 -8.74
N THR A 110 -11.36 5.00 -7.81
CA THR A 110 -10.15 5.79 -8.00
C THR A 110 -9.00 5.23 -7.16
N LEU A 111 -7.79 5.74 -7.41
CA LEU A 111 -6.63 5.46 -6.56
C LEU A 111 -6.72 6.26 -5.26
N SER A 112 -6.29 5.67 -4.16
CA SER A 112 -6.10 6.34 -2.89
C SER A 112 -4.77 7.11 -2.84
N ASP A 113 -4.67 8.10 -1.96
CA ASP A 113 -3.41 8.84 -1.73
C ASP A 113 -2.25 7.92 -1.33
N TRP A 114 -2.55 6.83 -0.60
CA TRP A 114 -1.56 5.83 -0.22
C TRP A 114 -1.01 5.09 -1.43
N GLU A 115 -1.89 4.62 -2.34
CA GLU A 115 -1.49 3.95 -3.58
C GLU A 115 -0.68 4.92 -4.47
N LEU A 116 -1.10 6.17 -4.60
CA LEU A 116 -0.34 7.17 -5.36
C LEU A 116 1.06 7.39 -4.77
N LYS A 117 1.19 7.47 -3.45
CA LYS A 117 2.46 7.75 -2.76
C LYS A 117 3.43 6.57 -2.78
N TRP A 118 2.96 5.39 -2.38
CA TRP A 118 3.83 4.24 -2.10
C TRP A 118 3.93 3.26 -3.25
N ASP A 119 2.82 3.06 -3.97
CA ASP A 119 2.77 2.12 -5.08
C ASP A 119 3.24 2.76 -6.40
N LEU A 120 3.07 4.08 -6.54
CA LEU A 120 3.38 4.83 -7.76
C LEU A 120 4.37 6.00 -7.53
N LEU A 121 5.13 5.95 -6.43
CA LEU A 121 6.23 6.88 -6.11
C LEU A 121 5.85 8.37 -6.20
N SER A 122 4.64 8.72 -5.75
CA SER A 122 4.14 10.11 -5.75
C SER A 122 4.02 10.75 -7.14
N GLN A 123 3.82 9.96 -8.19
CA GLN A 123 3.39 10.44 -9.52
C GLN A 123 1.90 10.83 -9.50
N THR A 124 1.51 11.62 -8.49
CA THR A 124 0.14 12.00 -8.17
C THR A 124 -0.54 12.70 -9.33
N GLU A 125 0.12 13.65 -9.97
CA GLU A 125 -0.49 14.44 -11.05
C GLU A 125 -0.85 13.60 -12.28
N GLN A 126 -0.08 12.54 -12.55
CA GLN A 126 -0.29 11.66 -13.69
C GLN A 126 -1.43 10.65 -13.47
N TYR A 127 -1.60 10.16 -12.24
CA TYR A 127 -2.48 9.02 -11.95
C TYR A 127 -3.70 9.34 -11.08
N LYS A 128 -3.80 10.54 -10.50
CA LYS A 128 -4.90 10.91 -9.58
C LYS A 128 -6.29 10.85 -10.22
N ASN A 129 -6.38 11.06 -11.54
CA ASN A 129 -7.66 11.07 -12.26
C ASN A 129 -8.05 9.71 -12.85
N LYS A 130 -7.29 8.65 -12.54
CA LYS A 130 -7.56 7.30 -13.06
C LYS A 130 -8.83 6.70 -12.45
N LYS A 131 -9.67 6.14 -13.31
CA LYS A 131 -11.00 5.60 -12.99
C LYS A 131 -11.10 4.15 -13.43
N PHE A 132 -11.65 3.31 -12.55
CA PHE A 132 -11.78 1.88 -12.79
C PHE A 132 -13.21 1.41 -12.56
N CYS A 133 -13.64 0.47 -13.39
CA CYS A 133 -14.97 -0.12 -13.30
C CYS A 133 -15.14 -1.13 -12.16
N CYS A 134 -14.04 -1.74 -11.73
CA CYS A 134 -14.02 -2.73 -10.65
C CYS A 134 -12.63 -2.81 -10.02
N ASN A 135 -12.55 -3.35 -8.79
CA ASN A 135 -11.28 -3.53 -8.08
C ASN A 135 -10.30 -4.42 -8.85
N GLN A 136 -10.79 -5.40 -9.62
CA GLN A 136 -9.94 -6.25 -10.43
C GLN A 136 -9.21 -5.45 -11.52
N CYS A 137 -9.93 -4.53 -12.19
CA CYS A 137 -9.33 -3.63 -13.17
C CYS A 137 -8.33 -2.66 -12.53
N LYS A 138 -8.66 -2.09 -11.37
CA LYS A 138 -7.72 -1.26 -10.61
C LYS A 138 -6.42 -2.02 -10.28
N ASN A 139 -6.56 -3.22 -9.72
CA ASN A 139 -5.41 -4.01 -9.28
C ASN A 139 -4.53 -4.47 -10.45
N ARG A 140 -5.14 -4.88 -11.57
CA ARG A 140 -4.39 -5.25 -12.79
C ARG A 140 -3.64 -4.05 -13.36
N TRP A 141 -4.28 -2.89 -13.41
CA TRP A 141 -3.64 -1.66 -13.88
C TRP A 141 -2.48 -1.25 -12.97
N LEU A 142 -2.68 -1.26 -11.64
CA LEU A 142 -1.64 -0.97 -10.66
C LEU A 142 -0.44 -1.91 -10.80
N ALA A 143 -0.68 -3.22 -10.97
CA ALA A 143 0.40 -4.19 -11.17
C ALA A 143 1.22 -3.89 -12.44
N ASN A 144 0.54 -3.55 -13.54
CA ASN A 144 1.21 -3.20 -14.79
C ASN A 144 2.06 -1.93 -14.67
N GLU A 145 1.52 -0.88 -14.05
CA GLU A 145 2.28 0.37 -13.84
C GLU A 145 3.46 0.18 -12.89
N LYS A 146 3.31 -0.61 -11.82
CA LYS A 146 4.45 -0.99 -10.96
C LYS A 146 5.57 -1.67 -11.74
N CYS A 147 5.22 -2.58 -12.65
CA CYS A 147 6.22 -3.23 -13.52
C CYS A 147 6.92 -2.22 -14.43
N LYS A 148 6.21 -1.24 -15.00
CA LYS A 148 6.83 -0.18 -15.82
C LYS A 148 7.79 0.68 -15.00
N ILE A 149 7.38 1.09 -13.80
CA ILE A 149 8.22 1.86 -12.88
C ILE A 149 9.49 1.07 -12.53
N ALA A 150 9.36 -0.23 -12.23
CA ALA A 150 10.49 -1.11 -11.94
C ALA A 150 11.41 -1.35 -13.17
N GLN A 151 10.88 -1.28 -14.39
CA GLN A 151 11.67 -1.38 -15.62
C GLN A 151 12.45 -0.10 -15.92
N ILE A 152 11.91 1.07 -15.58
CA ILE A 152 12.60 2.36 -15.73
C ILE A 152 13.78 2.49 -14.76
N SER A 153 13.74 1.78 -13.62
CA SER A 153 14.80 1.80 -12.61
C SER A 153 15.89 0.73 -12.81
N ASP A 154 16.10 0.21 -14.03
CA ASP A 154 17.12 -0.81 -14.34
C ASP A 154 17.01 -2.08 -13.47
N GLY A 155 15.78 -2.42 -13.06
CA GLY A 155 15.53 -3.55 -12.15
C GLY A 155 16.00 -3.32 -10.71
N GLN A 156 16.46 -2.12 -10.37
CA GLN A 156 16.78 -1.77 -8.99
C GLN A 156 15.48 -1.48 -8.25
N ASN A 157 15.27 -2.21 -7.14
CA ASN A 157 14.31 -1.78 -6.14
C ASN A 157 14.68 -0.36 -5.73
N VAL A 158 13.77 0.59 -5.94
CA VAL A 158 13.93 1.97 -5.44
C VAL A 158 14.09 1.98 -3.91
N TRP A 159 13.60 0.92 -3.27
CA TRP A 159 13.74 0.65 -1.85
C TRP A 159 14.83 -0.37 -1.57
N VAL A 160 15.84 0.07 -0.83
CA VAL A 160 16.95 -0.76 -0.39
C VAL A 160 16.53 -1.59 0.84
N ASN A 161 16.54 -2.92 0.71
CA ASN A 161 16.20 -3.86 1.78
C ASN A 161 17.44 -4.50 2.39
N ARG A 162 17.32 -5.00 3.64
CA ARG A 162 18.41 -5.73 4.33
C ARG A 162 18.91 -6.96 3.56
N GLY A 163 18.10 -7.53 2.69
CA GLY A 163 18.43 -8.72 1.90
C GLY A 163 19.22 -8.43 0.63
N ASP A 164 19.23 -7.18 0.16
CA ASP A 164 19.75 -6.82 -1.17
C ASP A 164 21.29 -6.86 -1.22
N TYR A 165 21.96 -6.90 -0.07
CA TYR A 165 23.42 -6.83 0.06
C TYR A 165 24.08 -8.06 0.68
N LYS A 166 23.38 -9.20 0.75
CA LYS A 166 23.99 -10.43 1.25
C LYS A 166 24.95 -11.03 0.23
N SER A 167 26.24 -10.76 0.39
CA SER A 167 27.31 -11.54 -0.25
C SER A 167 27.42 -12.91 0.43
N LYS A 168 27.71 -13.97 -0.34
CA LYS A 168 27.85 -15.34 0.20
C LYS A 168 29.04 -15.50 1.14
N ASP A 169 30.08 -14.69 0.93
CA ASP A 169 31.36 -14.85 1.63
C ASP A 169 31.53 -13.86 2.78
N VAL A 170 30.60 -12.91 2.95
CA VAL A 170 30.63 -11.90 4.01
C VAL A 170 29.75 -12.35 5.17
N VAL A 171 30.37 -12.51 6.34
CA VAL A 171 29.71 -12.85 7.60
C VAL A 171 29.15 -11.60 8.25
N GLY A 172 29.86 -10.47 8.15
CA GLY A 172 29.36 -9.19 8.63
C GLY A 172 30.40 -8.09 8.57
N TYR A 173 30.18 -7.05 9.36
CA TYR A 173 30.96 -5.83 9.32
C TYR A 173 31.23 -5.34 10.74
N ILE A 174 32.44 -4.83 10.95
CA ILE A 174 32.78 -4.01 12.11
C ILE A 174 32.74 -2.56 11.66
N TYR A 175 32.03 -1.72 12.41
CA TYR A 175 31.90 -0.30 12.13
C TYR A 175 32.32 0.55 13.32
N LYS A 176 32.62 1.80 13.02
CA LYS A 176 32.95 2.87 13.97
C LYS A 176 32.03 4.06 13.73
N ILE A 177 31.53 4.62 14.82
CA ILE A 177 30.81 5.91 14.84
C ILE A 177 31.65 6.86 15.67
N THR A 178 32.07 7.98 15.10
CA THR A 178 32.87 9.00 15.78
C THR A 178 32.10 10.32 15.84
N LYS A 179 32.04 10.98 17.00
CA LYS A 179 31.57 12.36 17.12
C LYS A 179 32.72 13.30 16.76
N LYS A 180 32.58 14.11 15.71
CA LYS A 180 33.64 15.00 15.22
C LYS A 180 33.98 16.09 16.23
N SER A 181 32.98 16.58 16.96
CA SER A 181 33.15 17.63 17.96
C SER A 181 33.99 17.21 19.18
N THR A 182 33.81 15.99 19.68
CA THR A 182 34.45 15.51 20.91
C THR A 182 35.54 14.47 20.68
N GLY A 183 35.56 13.82 19.51
CA GLY A 183 36.41 12.66 19.22
C GLY A 183 35.92 11.36 19.88
N GLU A 184 34.79 11.40 20.60
CA GLU A 184 34.20 10.20 21.20
C GLU A 184 33.84 9.19 20.12
N PHE A 185 34.09 7.91 20.37
CA PHE A 185 33.88 6.85 19.39
C PHE A 185 33.14 5.65 19.98
N TYR A 186 32.40 4.96 19.13
CA TYR A 186 31.75 3.69 19.41
C TYR A 186 32.10 2.69 18.33
N ILE A 187 32.52 1.49 18.74
CA ILE A 187 32.74 0.36 17.85
C ILE A 187 31.58 -0.62 18.02
N GLY A 188 31.06 -1.14 16.92
CA GLY A 188 30.05 -2.19 16.96
C GLY A 188 30.13 -3.11 15.76
N GLN A 189 29.38 -4.20 15.83
CA GLN A 189 29.23 -5.17 14.74
C GLN A 189 27.82 -5.22 14.14
N THR A 190 27.71 -5.74 12.92
CA THR A 190 26.44 -6.06 12.27
C THR A 190 26.60 -7.15 11.21
N MET A 191 25.60 -8.03 11.10
CA MET A 191 25.49 -9.05 10.05
C MET A 191 24.93 -8.49 8.72
N TYR A 192 24.38 -7.29 8.76
CA TYR A 192 23.83 -6.57 7.61
C TYR A 192 24.66 -5.32 7.32
N GLU A 193 24.45 -4.69 6.17
CA GLU A 193 25.14 -3.44 5.82
C GLU A 193 25.14 -2.39 6.94
N PRO A 194 26.30 -1.78 7.26
CA PRO A 194 26.45 -0.85 8.38
C PRO A 194 25.47 0.32 8.41
N MET A 195 25.05 0.82 7.24
CA MET A 195 24.08 1.92 7.14
C MET A 195 22.79 1.67 7.93
N PHE A 196 22.26 0.44 7.93
CA PHE A 196 21.07 0.12 8.70
C PHE A 196 21.31 0.18 10.20
N ARG A 197 22.49 -0.24 10.66
CA ARG A 197 22.85 -0.22 12.07
C ARG A 197 23.15 1.20 12.54
N TRP A 198 23.78 2.02 11.70
CA TRP A 198 23.97 3.46 11.94
C TRP A 198 22.65 4.18 12.12
N ALA A 199 21.68 3.94 11.25
CA ALA A 199 20.34 4.52 11.37
C ALA A 199 19.63 4.10 12.66
N GLN A 200 19.81 2.85 13.12
CA GLN A 200 19.24 2.40 14.40
C GLN A 200 19.84 3.12 15.61
N HIS A 201 21.14 3.44 15.57
CA HIS A 201 21.79 4.19 16.66
C HIS A 201 21.22 5.60 16.81
N LEU A 202 20.78 6.24 15.73
CA LEU A 202 20.14 7.56 15.74
C LEU A 202 18.79 7.58 16.48
N ALA A 203 18.21 6.42 16.77
CA ALA A 203 16.98 6.28 17.55
C ALA A 203 17.26 6.05 19.05
N THR A 204 18.51 6.18 19.50
CA THR A 204 18.92 5.93 20.89
C THR A 204 19.50 7.19 21.54
N ASP A 205 19.45 7.27 22.87
CA ASP A 205 19.98 8.41 23.62
C ASP A 205 21.50 8.61 23.46
N ARG A 206 22.23 7.57 23.04
CA ARG A 206 23.68 7.64 22.82
C ARG A 206 24.04 8.53 21.62
N PHE A 207 23.18 8.54 20.60
CA PHE A 207 23.37 9.27 19.35
C PHE A 207 22.08 9.97 18.96
N ASP A 208 21.90 11.22 19.39
CA ASP A 208 20.73 12.02 19.02
C ASP A 208 20.74 12.33 17.51
N ILE A 209 19.63 12.07 16.84
CA ILE A 209 19.40 12.42 15.43
C ILE A 209 19.63 13.90 15.13
N LYS A 210 19.41 14.80 16.10
CA LYS A 210 19.71 16.23 15.94
C LYS A 210 21.20 16.50 15.72
N GLY A 211 22.06 15.61 16.21
CA GLY A 211 23.51 15.65 16.05
C GLY A 211 24.03 14.93 14.81
N ILE A 212 23.17 14.51 13.86
CA ILE A 212 23.58 13.67 12.72
C ILE A 212 24.75 14.24 11.91
N LEU A 213 24.86 15.57 11.81
CA LEU A 213 25.95 16.25 11.10
C LEU A 213 27.29 16.15 11.83
N ASP A 214 27.30 15.84 13.13
CA ASP A 214 28.50 15.67 13.94
C ASP A 214 29.08 14.26 13.86
N TYR A 215 28.32 13.28 13.33
CA TYR A 215 28.76 11.89 13.32
C TYR A 215 29.51 11.54 12.03
N GLN A 216 30.63 10.85 12.17
CA GLN A 216 31.37 10.18 11.10
C GLN A 216 31.13 8.68 11.23
N TYR A 217 30.67 8.08 10.14
CA TYR A 217 30.34 6.66 10.04
C TYR A 217 31.37 5.95 9.18
N GLU A 218 31.95 4.87 9.70
CA GLU A 218 33.03 4.15 9.03
C GLU A 218 32.82 2.64 9.14
N THR A 219 33.00 1.92 8.05
CA THR A 219 33.20 0.47 8.07
C THR A 219 34.71 0.23 8.19
N ILE A 220 35.14 -0.34 9.32
CA ILE A 220 36.57 -0.52 9.60
C ILE A 220 37.06 -1.93 9.25
N GLU A 221 36.15 -2.90 9.17
CA GLU A 221 36.46 -4.26 8.72
C GLU A 221 35.24 -4.92 8.09
N ILE A 222 35.46 -5.63 6.99
CA ILE A 222 34.54 -6.63 6.44
C ILE A 222 35.00 -7.99 6.96
N VAL A 223 34.13 -8.70 7.66
CA VAL A 223 34.42 -10.03 8.23
C VAL A 223 33.95 -11.09 7.26
N TYR A 224 34.90 -11.92 6.80
CA TYR A 224 34.64 -12.98 5.82
C TYR A 224 34.37 -14.32 6.49
N GLN A 225 33.89 -15.27 5.69
CA GLN A 225 33.63 -16.64 6.13
C GLN A 225 34.92 -17.29 6.66
N GLY A 226 34.84 -17.84 7.88
CA GLY A 226 35.98 -18.43 8.59
C GLY A 226 36.37 -17.64 9.84
N ASP A 227 36.07 -16.34 9.89
CA ASP A 227 36.33 -15.49 11.05
C ASP A 227 35.12 -15.34 11.96
N ASN A 228 35.37 -15.26 13.27
CA ASN A 228 34.34 -14.99 14.26
C ASN A 228 34.17 -13.47 14.46
N ILE A 229 33.02 -12.94 14.02
CA ILE A 229 32.70 -11.51 14.10
C ILE A 229 32.80 -10.94 15.53
N LEU A 230 32.46 -11.73 16.55
CA LEU A 230 32.56 -11.30 17.95
C LEU A 230 34.02 -11.08 18.39
N ASP A 231 34.93 -11.95 17.94
CA ASP A 231 36.35 -11.83 18.23
C ASP A 231 36.97 -10.63 17.51
N ARG A 232 36.52 -10.37 16.27
CA ARG A 232 36.92 -9.18 15.50
C ARG A 232 36.40 -7.89 16.13
N GLU A 233 35.14 -7.85 16.57
CA GLU A 233 34.58 -6.70 17.30
C GLU A 233 35.40 -6.42 18.57
N LYS A 234 35.68 -7.46 19.35
CA LYS A 234 36.50 -7.36 20.57
C LYS A 234 37.89 -6.81 20.27
N TYR A 235 38.55 -7.31 19.22
CA TYR A 235 39.86 -6.79 18.78
C TYR A 235 39.82 -5.29 18.50
N TRP A 236 38.84 -4.81 17.73
CA TRP A 236 38.75 -3.39 17.37
C TRP A 236 38.38 -2.49 18.54
N ILE A 237 37.47 -2.93 19.41
CA ILE A 237 37.18 -2.23 20.67
C ILE A 237 38.48 -2.05 21.45
N GLN A 238 39.26 -3.12 21.63
CA GLN A 238 40.51 -3.08 22.39
C GLN A 238 41.56 -2.18 21.76
N LYS A 239 41.73 -2.25 20.44
CA LYS A 239 42.70 -1.44 19.71
C LYS A 239 42.43 0.06 19.90
N TYR A 240 41.20 0.51 19.60
CA TYR A 240 40.86 1.93 19.75
C TYR A 240 40.76 2.36 21.22
N TYR A 241 40.34 1.46 22.12
CA TYR A 241 40.33 1.75 23.56
C TYR A 241 41.73 1.97 24.10
N LYS A 242 42.74 1.17 23.71
CA LYS A 242 44.13 1.36 24.12
C LYS A 242 44.70 2.71 23.66
N GLU A 243 44.31 3.15 22.46
CA GLU A 243 44.74 4.44 21.92
C GLU A 243 44.08 5.62 22.66
N ASN A 244 42.77 5.53 22.95
CA ASN A 244 41.99 6.63 23.53
C ASN A 244 40.91 6.17 24.53
N PRO A 245 41.28 5.72 25.75
CA PRO A 245 40.33 5.08 26.67
C PRO A 245 39.16 5.98 27.08
N LYS A 246 39.43 7.27 27.30
CA LYS A 246 38.44 8.26 27.79
C LYS A 246 37.40 8.64 26.74
N LEU A 247 37.65 8.34 25.48
CA LEU A 247 36.77 8.69 24.36
C LEU A 247 35.88 7.52 23.93
N SER A 248 36.01 6.34 24.53
CA SER A 248 35.21 5.18 24.16
C SER A 248 33.80 5.23 24.77
N LEU A 249 32.79 5.07 23.92
CA LEU A 249 31.38 4.97 24.30
C LEU A 249 30.92 3.50 24.45
N ASN A 250 31.82 2.53 24.31
CA ASN A 250 31.52 1.12 24.56
C ASN A 250 31.37 0.88 26.07
N ILE A 251 30.22 0.37 26.51
CA ILE A 251 30.00 0.00 27.91
C ILE A 251 30.96 -1.17 28.23
N MET A 252 31.77 -1.02 29.28
CA MET A 252 32.85 -1.91 29.73
C MET A 252 32.41 -3.36 30.09
N GLN A 253 31.79 -4.10 29.17
CA GLN A 253 31.68 -5.57 29.25
C GLN A 253 32.93 -6.27 28.70
N THR A 254 34.01 -5.52 28.45
CA THR A 254 35.35 -6.02 28.13
C THR A 254 36.25 -6.14 29.37
N ALA A 255 35.67 -6.30 30.57
CA ALA A 255 36.35 -6.41 31.87
C ALA A 255 37.25 -7.66 32.06
N ASN A 256 37.58 -8.41 31.01
CA ASN A 256 38.65 -9.42 31.00
C ASN A 256 39.95 -8.88 30.38
N LEU A 257 40.22 -7.58 30.52
CA LEU A 257 41.27 -6.85 29.82
C LEU A 257 42.51 -6.53 30.65
N ILE A 258 42.92 -7.46 31.52
CA ILE A 258 44.32 -7.57 31.96
C ILE A 258 44.68 -9.05 31.99
N ASP A 259 45.23 -9.56 30.90
CA ASP A 259 46.33 -10.52 30.97
C ASP A 259 47.23 -10.31 29.74
N ASP A 260 48.34 -9.61 29.94
CA ASP A 260 49.37 -9.31 28.92
C ASP A 260 50.13 -10.57 28.42
N ARG A 261 49.60 -11.78 28.63
CA ARG A 261 50.30 -13.05 28.35
C ARG A 261 49.91 -13.75 27.05
N GLN A 262 48.91 -13.29 26.30
CA GLN A 262 48.45 -14.01 25.09
C GLN A 262 48.77 -13.33 23.74
N LEU A 263 49.55 -12.25 23.70
CA LEU A 263 50.01 -11.63 22.45
C LEU A 263 51.37 -12.15 21.94
N LYS A 264 51.85 -13.29 22.45
CA LYS A 264 52.93 -14.04 21.84
C LYS A 264 52.42 -15.41 21.40
N ILE A 265 52.02 -15.49 20.14
CA ILE A 265 52.03 -16.74 19.39
C ILE A 265 52.89 -16.46 18.16
N GLU A 266 53.96 -17.24 18.06
CA GLU A 266 54.90 -17.34 16.94
C GLU A 266 54.20 -17.80 15.65
#